data_AF-A0AAN7UZ37-F1
#
_entry.id   AF-A0AAN7UZ37-F1
#
_cell.length_a   1.000
_cell.length_b   1.000
_cell.length_c   1.000
_cell.angle_alpha   90.00
_cell.angle_beta   90.00
_cell.angle_gamma   90.00
#
_symmetry.space_group_name_H-M   'P 1'
#
loop_
_entity.id
_entity.type
_entity.pdbx_description
1 polymer ?
#
loop_
_entity_poly.entity_id
_entity_poly.type
_entity_poly.pdbx_seq_one_letter_code
_entity_poly.pdbx_strand_id
1 'polypeptide(L)'
;MASETLSILGFQCAANPFLEKILGGLVGPETIRLDKKRSFAANTYLDRGIRSRSNLTVWTGIFADKILTKITKNFTATGVQYSIAKTGVAGTVYARREVIISAGAINTPGYLES
;
A
#
# COMPACT_ATOMS: atom_id res chain seq x y z
N MET A 1 -11.01 32.86 7.52
CA MET A 1 -12.34 32.76 6.87
C MET A 1 -13.09 31.47 7.21
N ALA A 2 -12.72 30.27 6.74
CA ALA A 2 -13.50 29.05 7.06
C ALA A 2 -13.46 28.62 8.54
N SER A 3 -12.30 28.74 9.20
CA SER A 3 -12.14 28.44 10.63
C SER A 3 -12.93 29.40 11.52
N GLU A 4 -12.96 30.68 11.17
CA GLU A 4 -13.72 31.71 11.89
C GLU A 4 -15.23 31.45 11.79
N THR A 5 -15.74 31.08 10.61
CA THR A 5 -17.16 30.73 10.44
C THR A 5 -17.55 29.51 11.27
N LEU A 6 -16.72 28.46 11.29
CA LEU A 6 -16.98 27.25 12.09
C LEU A 6 -16.95 27.55 13.60
N SER A 7 -16.05 28.44 14.04
CA SER A 7 -16.01 28.90 15.43
C SER A 7 -17.27 29.66 15.84
N ILE A 8 -17.83 30.49 14.95
CA ILE A 8 -19.10 31.21 15.20
C ILE A 8 -20.26 30.24 15.39
N LEU A 9 -20.24 29.09 14.70
CA LEU A 9 -21.24 28.02 14.83
C LEU A 9 -20.99 27.10 16.04
N GLY A 10 -20.00 27.39 16.89
CA GLY A 10 -19.68 26.60 18.09
C GLY A 10 -18.79 25.39 17.85
N PHE A 11 -18.26 25.21 16.63
CA PHE A 11 -17.30 24.16 16.34
C PHE A 11 -15.87 24.65 16.58
N GLN A 12 -15.19 24.04 17.56
CA GLN A 12 -13.79 24.34 17.83
C GLN A 12 -12.93 23.99 16.60
N CYS A 13 -11.93 24.80 16.29
CA CYS A 13 -10.94 24.45 15.28
C CYS A 13 -9.73 23.83 15.96
N ALA A 14 -9.38 22.59 15.57
CA ALA A 14 -8.26 21.89 16.14
C ALA A 14 -6.94 22.44 15.59
N ALA A 15 -6.04 22.87 16.48
CA ALA A 15 -4.71 23.36 16.11
C ALA A 15 -3.73 22.25 15.74
N ASN A 16 -3.95 21.03 16.25
CA ASN A 16 -3.09 19.87 16.00
C ASN A 16 -3.92 18.69 15.45
N PRO A 17 -3.72 18.28 14.19
CA PRO A 17 -4.42 17.15 13.55
C PRO A 17 -4.04 15.78 14.13
N PHE A 18 -3.03 15.68 14.99
CA PHE A 18 -2.52 14.42 15.51
C PHE A 18 -3.02 14.08 16.92
N LEU A 19 -3.93 14.90 17.48
CA LEU A 19 -4.58 14.62 18.76
C LEU A 19 -5.79 13.70 18.56
N GLU A 20 -6.12 12.91 19.58
CA GLU A 20 -7.07 11.80 19.52
C GLU A 20 -8.51 12.16 19.09
N LYS A 21 -8.89 13.44 19.16
CA LYS A 21 -10.24 13.89 18.80
C LYS A 21 -10.19 15.12 17.90
N ILE A 22 -10.51 14.91 16.63
CA ILE A 22 -10.66 15.99 15.64
C ILE A 22 -12.16 16.25 15.48
N LEU A 23 -12.64 17.34 16.07
CA LEU A 23 -13.99 17.88 15.85
C LEU A 23 -13.87 19.32 15.36
N GLY A 24 -14.69 19.68 14.36
CA GLY A 24 -14.71 21.02 13.78
C GLY A 24 -13.65 21.26 12.70
N GLY A 25 -13.13 22.48 12.61
CA GLY A 25 -12.23 22.89 11.53
C GLY A 25 -10.81 22.38 11.71
N LEU A 26 -10.17 21.93 10.62
CA LEU A 26 -8.80 21.44 10.63
C LEU A 26 -8.04 21.87 9.38
N VAL A 27 -6.79 22.28 9.56
CA VAL A 27 -5.79 22.32 8.49
C VAL A 27 -4.86 21.14 8.69
N GLY A 28 -5.00 20.13 7.85
CA GLY A 28 -4.19 18.91 7.92
C GLY A 28 -2.87 19.05 7.16
N PRO A 29 -1.80 18.35 7.58
CA PRO A 29 -0.59 18.24 6.80
C PRO A 29 -0.87 17.46 5.52
N GLU A 30 -0.08 17.76 4.49
CA GLU A 30 -0.13 17.03 3.23
C GLU A 30 1.10 16.12 3.10
N THR A 31 0.94 15.03 2.37
CA THR A 31 2.04 14.10 2.06
C THR A 31 2.90 14.69 0.93
N ILE A 32 3.64 15.76 1.26
CA ILE A 32 4.46 16.56 0.35
C ILE A 32 5.88 16.68 0.92
N ARG A 33 6.88 16.60 0.04
CA ARG A 33 8.30 16.76 0.35
C ARG A 33 8.67 18.25 0.39
N LEU A 34 9.83 18.58 0.97
CA LEU A 34 10.35 19.96 1.01
C LEU A 34 10.49 20.61 -0.38
N ASP A 35 10.70 19.81 -1.43
CA ASP A 35 10.78 20.25 -2.83
C ASP A 35 9.39 20.47 -3.48
N LYS A 36 8.32 20.49 -2.68
CA LYS A 36 6.92 20.64 -3.11
C LYS A 36 6.41 19.53 -4.02
N LYS A 37 7.10 18.38 -4.08
CA LYS A 37 6.62 17.19 -4.79
C LYS A 37 5.85 16.27 -3.87
N ARG A 38 4.91 15.52 -4.43
CA ARG A 38 4.19 14.45 -3.72
C ARG A 38 5.18 13.48 -3.06
N SER A 39 4.99 13.21 -1.78
CA SER A 39 5.59 12.08 -1.07
C SER A 39 4.64 10.88 -1.20
N PHE A 40 5.15 9.73 -1.67
CA PHE A 40 4.36 8.51 -1.83
C PHE A 40 5.23 7.28 -1.62
N ALA A 41 4.62 6.12 -1.35
CA ALA A 41 5.36 4.95 -0.87
C ALA A 41 6.59 4.59 -1.72
N ALA A 42 6.50 4.63 -3.06
CA ALA A 42 7.61 4.23 -3.90
C ALA A 42 8.77 5.25 -3.94
N ASN A 43 8.52 6.56 -3.83
CA ASN A 43 9.63 7.54 -3.82
C ASN A 43 10.28 7.67 -2.43
N THR A 44 9.61 7.21 -1.37
CA THR A 44 10.11 7.24 0.00
C THR A 44 10.77 5.93 0.43
N TYR A 45 10.18 4.78 0.09
CA TYR A 45 10.65 3.45 0.53
C TYR A 45 11.34 2.64 -0.57
N LEU A 46 11.26 3.09 -1.82
CA LEU A 46 11.80 2.38 -2.99
C LEU A 46 12.59 3.34 -3.89
N ASP A 47 13.42 4.19 -3.28
CA ASP A 47 14.31 5.10 -3.99
C ASP A 47 15.39 4.35 -4.79
N ARG A 48 16.25 5.09 -5.50
CA ARG A 48 17.30 4.51 -6.34
C ARG A 48 18.28 3.63 -5.56
N GLY A 49 18.64 4.00 -4.33
CA GLY A 49 19.58 3.26 -3.50
C GLY A 49 18.96 1.97 -2.93
N ILE A 50 17.68 2.02 -2.55
CA ILE A 50 16.95 0.82 -2.12
C ILE A 50 16.76 -0.14 -3.28
N ARG A 51 16.39 0.36 -4.46
CA ARG A 51 16.19 -0.45 -5.68
C ARG A 51 17.44 -1.17 -6.16
N SER A 52 18.63 -0.63 -5.87
CA SER A 52 19.90 -1.26 -6.29
C SER A 52 20.35 -2.40 -5.37
N ARG A 53 19.63 -2.68 -4.28
CA ARG A 53 19.99 -3.75 -3.35
C ARG A 53 19.81 -5.12 -4.03
N SER A 54 20.85 -5.95 -4.01
CA SER A 54 20.88 -7.25 -4.68
C SER A 54 19.87 -8.26 -4.14
N ASN A 55 19.39 -8.06 -2.91
CA ASN A 55 18.38 -8.91 -2.28
C ASN A 55 16.93 -8.41 -2.49
N LEU A 56 16.72 -7.39 -3.33
CA LEU A 56 15.40 -6.85 -3.65
C LEU A 56 15.13 -6.90 -5.16
N THR A 57 14.12 -7.67 -5.54
CA THR A 57 13.65 -7.75 -6.92
C THR A 57 12.26 -7.14 -7.03
N VAL A 58 12.06 -6.25 -8.00
CA VAL A 58 10.76 -5.62 -8.27
C VAL A 58 10.36 -5.90 -9.70
N TRP A 59 9.23 -6.58 -9.88
CA TRP A 59 8.63 -6.79 -11.19
C TRP A 59 7.43 -5.85 -11.37
N THR A 60 7.42 -5.11 -12.47
CA THR A 60 6.33 -4.21 -12.86
C THR A 60 5.62 -4.72 -14.11
N GLY A 61 4.33 -4.43 -14.26
CA GLY A 61 3.55 -4.96 -15.39
C GLY A 61 3.26 -6.46 -15.27
N ILE A 62 3.23 -6.97 -14.04
CA ILE A 62 2.88 -8.34 -13.69
C ILE A 62 1.65 -8.28 -12.79
N PHE A 63 0.68 -9.15 -13.04
CA PHE A 63 -0.44 -9.39 -12.13
C PHE A 63 -0.19 -10.68 -11.37
N ALA A 64 -0.32 -10.64 -10.04
CA ALA A 64 -0.51 -11.87 -9.28
C ALA A 64 -1.93 -12.36 -9.59
N ASP A 65 -2.08 -13.63 -9.95
CA ASP A 65 -3.37 -14.21 -10.30
C ASP A 65 -3.89 -15.12 -9.17
N LYS A 66 -3.00 -15.93 -8.57
CA LYS A 66 -3.37 -16.91 -7.56
C LYS A 66 -2.24 -17.20 -6.57
N ILE A 67 -2.59 -17.40 -5.31
CA ILE A 67 -1.65 -17.88 -4.28
C ILE A 67 -1.58 -19.41 -4.38
N LEU A 68 -0.37 -19.93 -4.51
CA LEU A 68 -0.14 -21.37 -4.53
C LEU A 68 -0.04 -21.90 -3.11
N THR A 69 -0.92 -22.81 -2.76
CA THR A 69 -1.01 -23.37 -1.41
C THR A 69 -0.75 -24.87 -1.43
N LYS A 70 -0.15 -25.38 -0.37
CA LYS A 70 0.02 -26.82 -0.14
C LYS A 70 -0.53 -27.18 1.22
N ILE A 71 -1.30 -28.26 1.26
CA ILE A 71 -1.70 -28.89 2.51
C ILE A 71 -0.64 -29.96 2.79
N THR A 72 0.20 -29.70 3.78
CA THR A 72 1.05 -30.74 4.36
C THR A 72 0.44 -31.14 5.69
N LYS A 73 0.94 -30.59 6.81
CA LYS A 73 0.28 -30.66 8.12
C LYS A 73 -0.63 -29.45 8.37
N ASN A 74 -0.26 -28.29 7.84
CA ASN A 74 -1.00 -27.04 7.89
C ASN A 74 -1.17 -26.47 6.48
N PHE A 75 -2.15 -25.58 6.30
CA PHE A 75 -2.32 -24.82 5.07
C PHE A 75 -1.17 -23.82 4.93
N THR A 76 -0.32 -24.03 3.92
CA THR A 76 0.90 -23.23 3.74
C THR A 76 0.90 -22.58 2.36
N ALA A 77 1.06 -21.25 2.31
CA ALA A 77 1.33 -20.52 1.07
C ALA A 77 2.78 -20.78 0.63
N THR A 78 2.96 -21.23 -0.61
CA THR A 78 4.25 -21.69 -1.15
C THR A 78 4.74 -20.87 -2.34
N GLY A 79 3.89 -20.00 -2.89
CA GLY A 79 4.23 -19.18 -4.04
C GLY A 79 3.04 -18.43 -4.60
N VAL A 80 3.24 -17.85 -5.78
CA VAL A 80 2.26 -17.05 -6.51
C VAL A 80 2.34 -17.41 -7.98
N GLN A 81 1.20 -17.71 -8.59
CA GLN A 81 1.03 -17.71 -10.03
C GLN A 81 0.79 -16.28 -10.50
N TYR A 82 1.46 -15.89 -11.58
CA TYR A 82 1.37 -14.54 -12.11
C TYR A 82 1.20 -14.55 -13.63
N SER A 83 0.73 -13.43 -14.18
CA SER A 83 0.61 -13.18 -15.60
C SER A 83 1.28 -11.87 -16.00
N ILE A 84 1.91 -11.84 -17.18
CA ILE A 84 2.48 -10.61 -17.74
C ILE A 84 1.34 -9.78 -18.34
N ALA A 85 1.12 -8.56 -17.83
CA ALA A 85 -0.01 -7.71 -18.20
C ALA A 85 -0.14 -7.47 -19.72
N LYS A 86 0.99 -7.38 -20.43
CA LYS A 86 1.01 -7.10 -21.87
C LYS A 86 0.78 -8.32 -22.75
N THR A 87 1.14 -9.52 -22.29
CA THR A 87 1.17 -10.72 -23.14
C THR A 87 0.25 -11.84 -22.64
N GLY A 88 -0.23 -11.74 -21.41
CA GLY A 88 -1.00 -12.80 -20.74
C GLY A 88 -0.18 -14.04 -20.38
N VAL A 89 1.12 -14.07 -20.68
CA VAL A 89 1.97 -15.22 -20.40
C VAL A 89 2.05 -15.44 -18.90
N ALA A 90 1.67 -16.65 -18.47
CA ALA A 90 1.66 -17.04 -17.09
C ALA A 90 3.02 -17.60 -16.63
N GLY A 91 3.31 -17.45 -15.34
CA GLY A 91 4.48 -18.00 -14.69
C GLY A 91 4.21 -18.27 -13.22
N THR A 92 5.24 -18.73 -12.51
CA THR A 92 5.15 -19.01 -11.07
C THR A 92 6.42 -18.59 -10.37
N VAL A 93 6.26 -17.96 -9.21
CA VAL A 93 7.34 -17.66 -8.27
C VAL A 93 7.09 -18.36 -6.95
N TYR A 94 8.11 -19.00 -6.39
CA TYR A 94 8.02 -19.72 -5.12
C TYR A 94 8.58 -18.89 -3.97
N ALA A 95 7.91 -18.96 -2.82
CA ALA A 95 8.33 -18.32 -1.59
C ALA A 95 8.91 -19.37 -0.63
N ARG A 96 10.10 -19.10 -0.09
CA ARG A 96 10.74 -19.99 0.91
C ARG A 96 10.20 -19.81 2.32
N ARG A 97 9.58 -18.66 2.61
CA ARG A 97 9.12 -18.29 3.95
C ARG A 97 7.64 -17.94 3.94
N GLU A 98 7.30 -16.81 3.34
CA GLU A 98 5.95 -16.25 3.40
C GLU A 98 5.56 -15.59 2.08
N VAL A 99 4.25 -15.53 1.84
CA VAL A 99 3.63 -14.71 0.79
C VAL A 99 2.86 -13.59 1.48
N ILE A 100 3.25 -12.35 1.23
CA ILE A 100 2.60 -11.16 1.80
C ILE A 100 1.73 -10.51 0.72
N ILE A 101 0.42 -10.39 0.97
CA ILE A 101 -0.51 -9.74 0.05
C ILE A 101 -0.63 -8.26 0.44
N SER A 102 -0.31 -7.38 -0.50
CA SER A 102 -0.41 -5.93 -0.33
C SER A 102 -1.10 -5.28 -1.52
N ALA A 103 -2.13 -5.94 -2.06
CA ALA A 103 -2.84 -5.52 -3.26
C ALA A 103 -3.93 -4.44 -3.01
N GLY A 104 -4.02 -3.94 -1.78
CA GLY A 104 -5.03 -2.97 -1.34
C GLY A 104 -6.36 -3.61 -0.96
N ALA A 105 -7.24 -2.84 -0.31
CA ALA A 105 -8.48 -3.34 0.27
C ALA A 105 -9.46 -3.95 -0.74
N ILE A 106 -9.40 -3.51 -2.00
CA ILE A 106 -10.30 -3.99 -3.07
C ILE A 106 -9.84 -5.34 -3.62
N ASN A 107 -8.54 -5.48 -3.92
CA ASN A 107 -8.03 -6.68 -4.59
C ASN A 107 -7.61 -7.79 -3.62
N THR A 108 -7.22 -7.43 -2.39
CA THR A 108 -6.74 -8.41 -1.39
C THR A 108 -7.76 -9.52 -1.09
N PRO A 109 -9.07 -9.25 -0.90
CA PRO A 109 -10.06 -10.29 -0.64
C PRO A 109 -10.13 -11.35 -1.77
N GLY A 110 -10.06 -10.92 -3.03
CA GLY A 110 -10.13 -11.83 -4.18
C GLY A 110 -9.01 -12.87 -4.22
N TYR A 111 -7.83 -12.56 -3.66
CA TYR A 111 -6.73 -13.52 -3.55
C TYR A 111 -6.93 -14.60 -2.47
N LEU A 112 -7.90 -14.42 -1.57
CA LEU A 112 -8.22 -15.36 -0.50
C LEU A 112 -9.41 -16.28 -0.84
N GLU A 113 -10.17 -15.94 -1.88
CA GLU A 113 -11.31 -16.72 -2.36
C GLU A 113 -10.92 -17.78 -3.41
N SER A 114 -9.74 -17.65 -4.03
CA SER A 114 -9.26 -18.46 -5.16
C SER A 114 -8.56 -19.76 -4.76
#